data_AF-A0A7D5DXC2-F1
#
_entry.id   AF-A0A7D5DXC2-F1
#
_cell.length_a   1.000
_cell.length_b   1.000
_cell.length_c   1.000
_cell.angle_alpha   90.00
_cell.angle_beta   90.00
_cell.angle_gamma   90.00
#
_symmetry.space_group_name_H-M   'P 1'
#
loop_
_entity.id
_entity.type
_entity.pdbx_description
1 polymer ?
#
loop_
_entity_poly.entity_id
_entity_poly.type
_entity_poly.pdbx_seq_one_letter_code
_entity_poly.pdbx_strand_id
1 'polypeptide(L)' 'MATELERTCPDCDDEQTFYRAAATNLHLGLKTKWYCPDCGYGFVRVNGDIDSSTA' A
#
# COMPACT_ATOMS: atom_id res chain seq x y z
N MET A 1 -7.50 -9.26 8.16
CA MET A 1 -6.95 -8.47 7.03
C MET A 1 -6.36 -7.20 7.58
N ALA A 2 -5.07 -6.95 7.38
CA ALA A 2 -4.39 -5.77 7.93
C ALA A 2 -5.01 -4.45 7.43
N THR A 3 -5.16 -3.49 8.33
CA THR A 3 -5.63 -2.11 8.07
C THR A 3 -4.49 -1.10 8.03
N GLU A 4 -3.33 -1.51 8.53
CA GLU A 4 -2.10 -0.74 8.63
C GLU A 4 -0.91 -1.54 8.08
N LEU A 5 0.13 -0.84 7.65
CA LEU A 5 1.35 -1.40 7.09
C LEU A 5 2.52 -0.45 7.35
N GLU A 6 3.50 -0.89 8.15
CA GLU A 6 4.73 -0.15 8.42
C GLU A 6 5.75 -0.38 7.31
N ARG A 7 6.28 0.71 6.74
CA ARG A 7 7.35 0.70 5.74
C ARG A 7 7.90 2.11 5.49
N THR A 8 9.11 2.18 4.95
CA THR A 8 9.68 3.45 4.45
C THR A 8 8.84 4.01 3.31
N CYS A 9 8.44 5.27 3.44
CA CYS A 9 7.76 6.02 2.39
C CYS A 9 8.81 6.66 1.46
N PRO A 10 8.75 6.41 0.14
CA PRO A 10 9.73 6.96 -0.80
C PRO A 10 9.63 8.48 -0.99
N ASP A 11 8.51 9.10 -0.62
CA ASP A 11 8.31 10.55 -0.72
C ASP A 11 8.64 11.29 0.59
N CYS A 12 8.57 10.62 1.75
CA CYS A 12 8.93 11.21 3.04
C CYS A 12 10.38 10.92 3.44
N ASP A 13 11.02 9.92 2.82
CA ASP A 13 12.32 9.36 3.19
C ASP A 13 12.40 8.86 4.66
N ASP A 14 11.26 8.50 5.25
CA ASP A 14 11.15 8.00 6.64
C ASP A 14 10.20 6.80 6.75
N GLU A 15 10.27 6.06 7.86
CA GLU A 15 9.34 4.99 8.20
C GLU A 15 7.96 5.57 8.50
N GLN A 16 6.94 5.04 7.82
CA GLN A 16 5.58 5.52 7.94
C GLN A 16 4.60 4.37 8.10
N THR A 17 3.55 4.63 8.88
CA THR A 17 2.37 3.76 8.93
C THR A 17 1.44 4.10 7.77
N PHE A 18 1.36 3.20 6.80
CA PHE A 18 0.40 3.30 5.70
C PHE A 18 -0.96 2.75 6.13
N TYR A 19 -2.02 3.42 5.68
CA TYR A 19 -3.39 2.98 5.95
C TYR A 19 -4.06 2.42 4.71
N ARG A 20 -4.91 1.42 4.91
CA ARG A 20 -5.66 0.80 3.83
C ARG A 20 -6.79 1.72 3.37
N ALA A 21 -6.67 2.24 2.15
CA ALA A 21 -7.71 3.07 1.53
C ALA A 21 -8.86 2.24 0.93
N ALA A 22 -8.54 1.10 0.32
CA ALA A 22 -9.53 0.27 -0.35
C ALA A 22 -9.04 -1.17 -0.51
N ALA A 23 -9.98 -2.11 -0.64
CA ALA A 23 -9.71 -3.48 -1.02
C ALA A 23 -10.78 -3.97 -2.02
N THR A 24 -10.37 -4.68 -3.06
CA THR A 24 -11.27 -5.20 -4.10
C THR A 24 -10.74 -6.51 -4.63
N ASN A 25 -11.60 -7.51 -4.78
CA ASN A 25 -11.26 -8.75 -5.46
C ASN A 25 -11.32 -8.54 -6.97
N LEU A 26 -10.24 -8.91 -7.66
CA LEU A 26 -10.12 -8.94 -9.11
C LEU A 26 -9.83 -10.38 -9.56
N HIS A 27 -9.90 -10.64 -10.86
CA HIS A 27 -9.48 -11.93 -11.43
C HIS A 27 -8.03 -12.31 -11.09
N LEU A 28 -7.18 -11.31 -10.85
CA LEU A 28 -5.77 -11.49 -10.48
C LEU A 28 -5.54 -11.72 -8.97
N GLY A 29 -6.58 -11.57 -8.13
CA GLY A 29 -6.48 -11.67 -6.68
C GLY A 29 -7.01 -10.45 -5.93
N LEU A 30 -6.71 -10.37 -4.63
CA LEU A 30 -7.12 -9.28 -3.76
C LEU A 30 -6.21 -8.06 -3.97
N LYS A 31 -6.75 -7.04 -4.64
CA LYS A 31 -6.10 -5.74 -4.79
C LYS A 31 -6.35 -4.89 -3.55
N THR A 32 -5.28 -4.48 -2.88
CA THR A 32 -5.32 -3.59 -1.72
C THR A 32 -4.61 -2.27 -2.04
N LYS A 33 -5.30 -1.14 -1.82
CA LYS A 33 -4.72 0.20 -1.98
C LYS A 33 -4.27 0.72 -0.62
N TRP A 34 -3.05 1.22 -0.56
CA TRP A 34 -2.43 1.82 0.61
C TRP A 34 -2.13 3.30 0.34
N TYR A 35 -2.11 4.12 1.38
CA TYR A 35 -1.70 5.51 1.30
C TYR A 35 -0.92 5.96 2.54
N CYS A 36 0.05 6.85 2.35
CA CYS A 36 0.77 7.56 3.40
C CYS A 36 -0.09 8.73 3.90
N PRO A 37 -0.32 8.87 5.22
CA PRO A 37 -1.12 9.96 5.76
C PRO A 37 -0.46 11.34 5.60
N ASP A 38 0.87 11.41 5.54
CA ASP A 38 1.60 12.68 5.61
C ASP A 38 1.80 13.33 4.24
N CYS A 39 2.21 12.58 3.22
CA CYS A 39 2.45 13.11 1.86
C CYS A 39 1.40 12.67 0.82
N GLY A 40 0.54 11.70 1.15
CA GLY A 40 -0.46 11.17 0.22
C GLY A 40 0.05 10.14 -0.79
N TYR A 41 1.34 9.75 -0.74
CA TYR A 41 1.89 8.70 -1.60
C TYR A 41 1.05 7.42 -1.49
N GLY A 42 0.67 6.84 -2.63
CA GLY A 42 -0.21 5.67 -2.68
C GLY A 42 0.33 4.58 -3.59
N PHE A 43 0.20 3.33 -3.13
CA PHE A 43 0.59 2.16 -3.90
C PHE A 43 -0.45 1.05 -3.76
N VAL A 44 -0.30 0.00 -4.57
CA VAL A 44 -1.19 -1.14 -4.60
C VAL A 44 -0.40 -2.42 -4.37
N ARG A 45 -0.99 -3.32 -3.57
CA ARG A 45 -0.56 -4.73 -3.51
C ARG A 45 -1.64 -5.66 -4.06
N VAL A 46 -1.26 -6.70 -4.79
CA VAL A 46 -2.17 -7.79 -5.19
C VAL A 46 -1.69 -9.09 -4.55
N ASN A 47 -2.53 -9.70 -3.70
CA ASN A 47 -2.23 -10.87 -2.87
C ASN A 47 -1.01 -10.75 -1.92
N GLY A 48 -0.29 -9.63 -1.96
CA GLY A 48 0.98 -9.43 -1.26
C GLY A 48 2.20 -9.71 -2.13
N ASP A 49 2.02 -10.40 -3.26
CA ASP A 49 3.11 -10.80 -4.18
C ASP A 49 3.48 -9.71 -5.18
N ILE A 50 2.48 -8.94 -5.65
CA ILE A 50 2.69 -7.83 -6.57
C ILE A 50 2.64 -6.54 -5.76
N ASP A 51 3.69 -5.73 -5.83
CA ASP A 51 3.76 -4.41 -5.19
C ASP A 51 4.10 -3.34 -6.24
N SER A 52 3.20 -2.39 -6.46
CA SER A 52 3.39 -1.34 -7.46
C SER A 52 4.39 -0.25 -7.03
N SER A 53 4.92 -0.31 -5.81
CA SER A 53 5.96 0.59 -5.32
C SER A 53 7.38 0.10 -5.64
N THR A 54 7.52 -1.14 -6.11
CA THR A 54 8.80 -1.73 -6.53
C THR A 54 8.77 -1.93 -8.03
N ALA A 55 9.62 -1.20 -8.77
CA ALA A 55 9.79 -1.32 -10.22
C ALA A 55 10.85 -2.35 -10.59
#